data_AF-A0A951D4N6-F1
#
_entry.id   AF-A0A951D4N6-F1
#
_cell.length_a   1.000
_cell.length_b   1.000
_cell.length_c   1.000
_cell.angle_alpha   90.00
_cell.angle_beta   90.00
_cell.angle_gamma   90.00
#
_symmetry.space_group_name_H-M   'P 1'
#
loop_
_entity.id
_entity.type
_entity.pdbx_description
1 polymer ?
#
loop_
_entity_poly.entity_id
_entity_poly.type
_entity_poly.pdbx_seq_one_letter_code
_entity_poly.pdbx_strand_id
1 'polypeptide(L)' 'MGDELCGTAGRDVEDPSTGDSVAMVPDASREDVDRAVQAARRAQPGWQALGIDGRSELFSSSLI' A
#
# COMPACT_ATOMS: atom_id res chain seq x y z
N MET A 1 7.31 6.12 8.80
CA MET A 1 6.83 5.20 9.84
C MET A 1 5.36 4.96 9.55
N GLY A 2 5.01 3.82 8.98
CA GLY A 2 3.63 3.51 8.61
C GLY A 2 2.77 3.37 9.87
N ASP A 3 1.64 4.05 9.88
CA ASP A 3 0.61 3.91 10.90
C ASP A 3 0.11 2.45 10.91
N GLU A 4 0.01 1.83 12.08
CA GLU A 4 -0.46 0.45 12.25
C GLU A 4 -1.81 0.26 11.57
N LEU A 5 -1.96 -0.80 10.78
CA LEU A 5 -3.27 -1.25 10.33
C LEU A 5 -4.03 -1.76 11.55
N CYS A 6 -5.26 -1.27 11.76
CA CYS A 6 -6.13 -1.64 12.88
C CYS A 6 -6.56 -3.11 12.79
N GLY A 7 -6.48 -3.74 11.60
CA GLY A 7 -6.63 -5.17 11.40
C GLY A 7 -5.56 -5.98 12.12
N THR A 8 -5.88 -6.49 13.32
CA THR A 8 -4.96 -7.27 14.16
C THR A 8 -4.87 -8.75 13.79
N ALA A 9 -5.71 -9.24 12.87
CA ALA A 9 -5.63 -10.59 12.34
C ALA A 9 -4.70 -10.62 11.13
N GLY A 10 -3.64 -11.42 11.17
CA GLY A 10 -2.85 -11.72 9.98
C GLY A 10 -3.49 -12.85 9.18
N ARG A 11 -3.32 -12.84 7.86
CA ARG A 11 -3.59 -13.96 6.96
C ARG A 11 -2.29 -14.61 6.52
N ASP A 12 -2.26 -15.93 6.50
CA ASP A 12 -1.13 -16.68 5.97
C ASP A 12 -1.16 -16.67 4.44
N VAL A 13 0.00 -16.47 3.82
CA VAL A 13 0.20 -16.55 2.37
C VAL A 13 1.00 -17.80 2.10
N GLU A 14 0.40 -18.76 1.40
CA GLU A 14 1.01 -20.05 1.07
C GLU A 14 1.58 -20.03 -0.36
N ASP A 15 2.64 -20.84 -0.59
CA ASP A 15 3.14 -21.12 -1.93
C ASP A 15 2.13 -22.00 -2.68
N PRO A 16 1.60 -21.56 -3.84
CA PRO A 16 0.58 -22.33 -4.56
C PRO A 16 1.08 -23.68 -5.13
N SER A 17 2.40 -23.90 -5.18
CA SER A 17 3.04 -25.10 -5.71
C SER A 17 3.36 -26.12 -4.63
N THR A 18 3.70 -25.68 -3.42
CA THR A 18 4.12 -26.57 -2.31
C THR A 18 3.15 -26.59 -1.12
N GLY A 19 2.34 -25.54 -0.94
CA GLY A 19 1.46 -25.37 0.22
C GLY A 19 2.18 -24.87 1.47
N ASP A 20 3.46 -24.50 1.38
CA ASP A 20 4.22 -23.98 2.52
C ASP A 20 3.91 -22.49 2.76
N SER A 21 3.84 -22.09 4.04
CA SER A 21 3.67 -20.69 4.44
C SER A 21 4.87 -19.83 4.01
N VAL A 22 4.62 -18.80 3.22
CA VAL A 22 5.61 -17.81 2.74
C VAL A 22 5.70 -16.63 3.71
N ALA A 23 4.56 -16.09 4.14
CA ALA A 23 4.50 -14.93 5.03
C ALA A 23 3.13 -14.75 5.68
N MET A 24 3.13 -14.17 6.88
CA MET A 24 1.93 -13.63 7.53
C MET A 24 1.78 -12.16 7.15
N VAL A 25 0.65 -11.79 6.53
CA VAL A 25 0.36 -10.39 6.14
C VAL A 25 -0.87 -9.87 6.88
N PRO A 26 -0.95 -8.56 7.20
CA PRO A 26 -2.12 -8.01 7.87
C PRO A 26 -3.42 -8.20 7.06
N ASP A 27 -4.51 -8.53 7.73
CA ASP A 27 -5.86 -8.51 7.16
C ASP A 27 -6.52 -7.15 7.45
N ALA A 28 -6.51 -6.27 6.45
CA ALA A 28 -6.93 -4.88 6.62
C ALA A 28 -8.42 -4.77 6.97
N SER A 29 -8.73 -3.97 7.99
CA SER A 29 -10.13 -3.72 8.37
C SER A 29 -10.81 -2.70 7.45
N ARG A 30 -12.12 -2.52 7.61
CA ARG A 30 -12.85 -1.45 6.89
C ARG A 30 -12.27 -0.07 7.22
N GLU A 31 -11.94 0.16 8.48
CA GLU A 31 -11.37 1.41 8.98
C GLU A 31 -10.00 1.68 8.34
N ASP A 32 -9.20 0.64 8.11
CA ASP A 32 -7.92 0.76 7.38
C ASP A 32 -8.12 1.23 5.95
N VAL A 33 -9.13 0.66 5.27
CA VAL A 33 -9.50 1.09 3.92
C VAL A 33 -9.96 2.54 3.92
N ASP A 34 -10.80 2.94 4.88
CA ASP A 34 -11.30 4.31 4.98
C ASP A 34 -10.15 5.31 5.23
N ARG A 35 -9.19 4.98 6.10
CA ARG A 35 -7.98 5.79 6.33
C ARG A 35 -7.13 5.91 5.06
N ALA A 36 -6.91 4.80 4.36
CA ALA A 36 -6.14 4.79 3.11
C ALA A 36 -6.81 5.68 2.04
N VAL A 37 -8.14 5.58 1.88
CA VAL A 37 -8.91 6.41 0.95
C VAL A 37 -8.82 7.90 1.31
N GLN A 38 -8.95 8.25 2.60
CA GLN A 38 -8.82 9.63 3.05
C GLN A 38 -7.41 10.19 2.82
N ALA A 39 -6.36 9.40 3.06
CA ALA A 39 -4.99 9.78 2.75
C ALA A 39 -4.79 10.01 1.25
N ALA A 40 -5.26 9.08 0.41
CA ALA A 40 -5.18 9.20 -1.05
C ALA A 40 -5.90 10.45 -1.57
N ARG A 41 -7.11 10.74 -1.06
CA ARG A 41 -7.86 11.96 -1.41
C ARG A 41 -7.12 13.24 -1.05
N ARG A 42 -6.45 13.29 0.10
CA ARG A 42 -5.63 14.45 0.50
C ARG A 42 -4.39 14.63 -0.38
N ALA A 43 -3.77 13.53 -0.81
CA ALA A 43 -2.59 13.57 -1.66
C ALA A 43 -2.89 13.87 -3.14
N GLN A 44 -4.11 13.55 -3.61
CA GLN A 44 -4.46 13.60 -5.04
C GLN A 44 -4.22 14.96 -5.71
N PRO A 45 -4.57 16.12 -5.13
CA PRO A 45 -4.36 17.40 -5.81
C PRO A 45 -2.87 17.71 -6.03
N GLY A 46 -2.05 17.42 -5.03
CA GLY A 46 -0.59 17.57 -5.12
C GLY A 46 0.00 16.61 -6.16
N TRP A 47 -0.44 15.34 -6.16
CA TRP A 47 -0.03 14.35 -7.14
C TRP A 47 -0.41 14.74 -8.58
N GLN A 48 -1.61 15.30 -8.78
CA GLN A 48 -2.07 15.76 -10.08
C GLN A 48 -1.24 16.96 -10.57
N ALA A 49 -0.94 17.91 -9.68
CA ALA A 49 -0.21 19.13 -10.02
C ALA A 49 1.20 18.88 -10.56
N LEU A 50 1.81 17.72 -10.27
CA LEU A 50 3.12 17.32 -10.78
C LEU A 50 3.16 17.11 -12.30
N GLY A 51 2.02 16.94 -12.99
CA GLY A 51 2.02 16.68 -14.43
C GLY A 51 2.66 15.33 -14.79
N ILE A 52 2.98 15.11 -16.07
CA ILE A 52 3.63 13.86 -16.51
C ILE A 52 5.09 13.84 -16.06
N ASP A 53 5.83 14.94 -16.26
CA ASP A 53 7.26 15.00 -16.01
C ASP A 53 7.61 14.76 -14.53
N GLY A 54 6.94 15.48 -13.62
CA GLY A 54 7.17 15.32 -12.18
C GLY A 54 6.79 13.94 -11.64
N ARG A 55 5.82 13.26 -12.28
CA ARG A 55 5.49 11.87 -11.92
C ARG A 55 6.52 10.89 -12.49
N SER A 56 6.97 11.07 -13.73
CA SER A 56 8.00 10.25 -14.36
C SER A 56 9.31 10.28 -13.57
N GLU A 57 9.74 11.45 -13.10
CA GLU A 57 10.93 11.58 -12.24
C GLU A 57 10.83 10.75 -10.96
N LEU A 58 9.67 10.76 -10.29
CA LEU A 58 9.44 9.96 -9.08
C LEU A 58 9.47 8.44 -9.38
N PHE A 59 8.90 8.01 -10.50
CA PHE A 59 8.94 6.60 -10.92
C PHE A 59 10.35 6.16 -11.32
N SER A 60 11.12 7.00 -12.01
CA SER A 60 12.49 6.71 -12.41
C SER A 60 13.48 6.76 -11.24
N SER A 61 13.19 7.55 -10.20
CA SER A 61 13.99 7.60 -8.98
C SER A 61 13.87 6.32 -8.14
N SER A 62 12.79 5.55 -8.32
CA SER A 62 12.56 4.27 -7.64
C SER A 62 13.10 3.07 -8.44
N LEU A 63 14.25 3.21 -9.09
CA LEU A 63 14.97 2.12 -9.72
C LEU A 63 16.32 1.95 -9.00
N ILE A 64 16.45 0.77 -8.36
CA ILE A 64 17.53 0.23 -7.51
C ILE A 64 17.30 0.45 -6.01
#